data_AF-A0A0K0D276-F1
#
_entry.id   AF-A0A0K0D276-F1
#
_cell.length_a   1.000
_cell.length_b   1.000
_cell.length_c   1.000
_cell.angle_alpha   90.00
_cell.angle_beta   90.00
_cell.angle_gamma   90.00
#
_symmetry.space_group_name_H-M   'P 1'
#
loop_
_entity.id
_entity.type
_entity.pdbx_description
1 polymer ?
#
loop_
_entity_poly.entity_id
_entity_poly.type
_entity_poly.pdbx_seq_one_letter_code
_entity_poly.pdbx_strand_id
1 'polypeptide(L)'
;LQPNQFRVYSSALSDQSAPGRVLFTGNFFLNNAVAGAIEIPTLFCCVWLMKFGRKKSQMLTLVCGGISIIVAMLAVISENYMLALSFMMIGKICIQGAFNILYIFTSELYPTIIRNSAVGMTSMVARFGAGVSSYIALLSINSLPITPMIIFAIFSLFAGMLVSVLPETRCVFFFFDGGAILE
;
A
#
# COMPACT_ATOMS: atom_id res chain seq x y z
N LEU A 1 -35.13 11.23 -36.07
CA LEU A 1 -34.28 11.14 -34.86
C LEU A 1 -33.57 12.46 -34.66
N GLN A 2 -33.71 13.09 -33.49
CA GLN A 2 -33.24 14.45 -33.24
C GLN A 2 -31.70 14.53 -33.17
N PRO A 3 -31.05 15.51 -33.83
CA PRO A 3 -29.59 15.64 -33.90
C PRO A 3 -28.90 15.81 -32.53
N ASN A 4 -29.64 16.23 -31.50
CA ASN A 4 -29.12 16.39 -30.14
C ASN A 4 -28.83 15.07 -29.43
N GLN A 5 -29.51 13.98 -29.81
CA GLN A 5 -29.27 12.67 -29.20
C GLN A 5 -27.90 12.10 -29.62
N PHE A 6 -27.51 12.27 -30.90
CA PHE A 6 -26.26 11.71 -31.43
C PHE A 6 -25.00 12.29 -30.76
N ARG A 7 -25.01 13.58 -30.41
CA ARG A 7 -23.91 14.24 -29.68
C ARG A 7 -23.75 13.70 -28.25
N VAL A 8 -24.85 13.36 -27.59
CA VAL A 8 -24.85 12.78 -26.23
C VAL A 8 -24.34 11.34 -26.25
N TYR A 9 -24.69 10.56 -27.27
CA TYR A 9 -24.15 9.21 -27.45
C TYR A 9 -22.66 9.22 -27.82
N SER A 10 -22.17 10.18 -28.62
CA SER A 10 -20.73 10.28 -28.91
C SER A 10 -19.91 10.70 -27.69
N SER A 11 -20.43 11.58 -26.83
CA SER A 11 -19.76 11.93 -25.56
C SER A 11 -19.75 10.75 -24.59
N ALA A 12 -20.87 10.02 -24.48
CA ALA A 12 -20.96 8.83 -23.64
C ALA A 12 -20.03 7.70 -24.12
N LEU A 13 -19.89 7.50 -25.43
CA LEU A 13 -18.94 6.54 -26.01
C LEU A 13 -17.48 6.96 -25.78
N SER A 14 -17.15 8.25 -25.85
CA SER A 14 -15.80 8.75 -25.52
C SER A 14 -15.45 8.63 -24.03
N ASP A 15 -16.45 8.67 -23.15
CA ASP A 15 -16.31 8.47 -21.71
C ASP A 15 -16.18 6.99 -21.32
N GLN A 16 -16.77 6.09 -22.10
CA GLN A 16 -16.76 4.65 -21.84
C GLN A 16 -15.52 3.91 -22.39
N SER A 17 -14.73 4.53 -23.27
CA SER A 17 -13.50 3.94 -23.84
C SER A 17 -12.39 3.68 -22.81
N ALA A 18 -12.53 4.13 -21.56
CA ALA A 18 -11.63 3.81 -20.46
C ALA A 18 -12.45 3.24 -19.29
N PRO A 19 -12.45 1.91 -19.07
CA PRO A 19 -13.12 1.29 -17.93
C PRO A 19 -12.45 1.75 -16.64
N GLY A 20 -12.94 2.84 -16.03
CA GLY A 20 -12.38 3.41 -14.79
C GLY A 20 -12.75 4.86 -14.45
N ARG A 21 -13.40 5.62 -15.35
CA ARG A 21 -13.64 7.08 -15.15
C ARG A 21 -14.76 7.47 -14.18
N VAL A 22 -15.56 6.55 -13.64
CA VAL A 22 -16.75 6.90 -12.81
C VAL A 22 -16.48 7.04 -11.30
N LEU A 23 -15.26 6.84 -10.82
CA LEU A 23 -14.97 6.80 -9.36
C LEU A 23 -14.31 8.07 -8.79
N PHE A 24 -13.81 8.99 -9.62
CA PHE A 24 -13.11 10.18 -9.15
C PHE A 24 -13.74 11.45 -9.74
N THR A 25 -14.49 12.18 -8.92
CA THR A 25 -14.94 13.55 -9.24
C THR A 25 -13.72 14.46 -9.40
N GLY A 26 -13.31 14.78 -10.62
CA GLY A 26 -12.16 15.65 -10.95
C GLY A 26 -11.33 15.17 -12.15
N ASN A 27 -10.25 15.90 -12.49
CA ASN A 27 -9.32 15.46 -13.53
C ASN A 27 -8.51 14.25 -13.06
N PHE A 28 -8.68 13.10 -13.71
CA PHE A 28 -7.93 11.86 -13.43
C PHE A 28 -6.41 12.09 -13.34
N PHE A 29 -5.87 12.90 -14.25
CA PHE A 29 -4.44 13.23 -14.27
C PHE A 29 -3.99 13.97 -13.00
N LEU A 30 -4.81 14.86 -12.46
CA LEU A 30 -4.49 15.58 -11.21
C LEU A 30 -4.51 14.64 -10.02
N ASN A 31 -5.53 13.79 -9.90
CA ASN A 31 -5.61 12.83 -8.79
C ASN A 31 -4.45 11.83 -8.82
N ASN A 32 -4.07 11.36 -10.01
CA ASN A 32 -2.90 10.49 -10.16
C ASN A 32 -1.59 11.23 -9.87
N ALA A 33 -1.46 12.49 -10.30
CA ALA A 33 -0.30 13.32 -9.99
C ALA A 33 -0.16 13.56 -8.48
N VAL A 34 -1.26 13.84 -7.77
CA VAL A 34 -1.27 13.98 -6.30
C VAL A 34 -0.92 12.64 -5.63
N ALA A 35 -1.48 11.53 -6.11
CA ALA A 35 -1.18 10.20 -5.59
C ALA A 35 0.31 9.82 -5.74
N GLY A 36 0.95 10.24 -6.84
CA GLY A 36 2.39 10.08 -7.07
C GLY A 36 3.23 11.09 -6.27
N ALA A 37 2.79 12.34 -6.14
CA ALA A 37 3.48 13.35 -5.33
C ALA A 37 3.61 12.95 -3.85
N ILE A 38 2.62 12.20 -3.32
CA ILE A 38 2.64 11.64 -1.96
C ILE A 38 3.78 10.62 -1.75
N GLU A 39 4.36 10.04 -2.81
CA GLU A 39 5.47 9.08 -2.66
C GLU A 39 6.76 9.76 -2.16
N ILE A 40 7.01 11.01 -2.57
CA ILE A 40 8.19 11.78 -2.16
C ILE A 40 8.24 11.98 -0.64
N PRO A 41 7.22 12.57 0.03
CA PRO A 41 7.24 12.72 1.49
C PRO A 41 7.23 11.38 2.21
N THR A 42 6.64 10.34 1.61
CA THR A 42 6.68 8.98 2.16
C THR A 42 8.11 8.48 2.28
N LEU A 43 8.94 8.67 1.25
CA LEU A 43 10.35 8.28 1.27
C LEU A 43 11.14 9.00 2.37
N PHE A 44 10.97 10.32 2.51
CA PHE A 44 11.61 11.08 3.59
C PHE A 44 11.19 10.57 4.98
N CYS A 45 9.90 10.30 5.17
CA CYS A 45 9.38 9.77 6.43
C CYS A 45 9.96 8.38 6.72
N CYS A 46 10.07 7.51 5.72
CA CYS A 46 10.69 6.18 5.85
C CYS A 46 12.14 6.24 6.31
N VAL A 47 12.94 7.11 5.68
CA VAL A 47 14.36 7.28 6.03
C VAL A 47 14.50 7.77 7.47
N TRP A 48 13.65 8.70 7.90
CA TRP A 48 13.63 9.16 9.28
C TRP A 48 13.24 8.06 10.26
N LEU A 49 12.21 7.28 9.94
CA LEU A 49 11.71 6.21 10.80
C LEU A 49 12.69 5.04 10.93
N MET A 50 13.46 4.74 9.88
CA MET A 50 14.52 3.72 9.92
C MET A 50 15.64 4.04 10.91
N LYS A 51 15.86 5.31 11.28
CA LYS A 51 16.85 5.67 12.32
C LYS A 51 16.53 5.09 13.70
N PHE A 52 15.26 4.84 14.00
CA PHE A 52 14.82 4.27 15.29
C PHE A 52 14.91 2.73 15.34
N GLY A 53 15.31 2.09 14.24
CA GLY A 53 15.51 0.65 14.14
C GLY A 53 14.68 0.01 13.03
N ARG A 54 15.30 -0.85 12.21
CA ARG A 54 14.72 -1.43 10.98
C ARG A 54 13.46 -2.27 11.24
N LYS A 55 13.50 -3.20 12.22
CA LYS A 55 12.35 -4.05 12.58
C LYS A 55 11.21 -3.23 13.18
N LYS A 56 11.52 -2.35 14.13
CA LYS A 56 10.52 -1.52 14.82
C LYS A 56 9.83 -0.57 13.84
N SER A 57 10.58 0.03 12.92
CA SER A 57 10.04 0.87 11.85
C SER A 57 9.04 0.10 10.97
N GLN A 58 9.37 -1.13 10.55
CA GLN A 58 8.47 -1.98 9.75
C GLN A 58 7.19 -2.36 10.51
N MET A 59 7.31 -2.72 11.78
CA MET A 59 6.16 -3.08 12.61
C MET A 59 5.25 -1.87 12.84
N LEU A 60 5.83 -0.71 13.17
CA LEU A 60 5.09 0.52 13.45
C LEU A 60 4.33 1.01 12.22
N THR A 61 4.93 0.99 11.02
CA THR A 61 4.23 1.43 9.81
C THR A 61 3.04 0.53 9.45
N LEU A 62 3.18 -0.80 9.60
CA LEU A 62 2.08 -1.74 9.35
C LEU A 62 0.95 -1.63 10.38
N VAL A 63 1.28 -1.45 11.66
CA VAL A 63 0.29 -1.28 12.73
C VAL A 63 -0.40 0.08 12.63
N CYS A 64 0.35 1.17 12.44
CA CYS A 64 -0.21 2.50 12.22
C CYS A 64 -1.09 2.54 10.97
N GLY A 65 -0.67 1.88 9.88
CA GLY A 65 -1.48 1.71 8.67
C GLY A 65 -2.81 1.01 8.96
N GLY A 66 -2.77 -0.14 9.64
CA GLY A 66 -3.99 -0.87 10.02
C GLY A 66 -4.93 -0.06 10.91
N ILE A 67 -4.40 0.61 11.94
CA ILE A 67 -5.18 1.49 12.83
C ILE A 67 -5.80 2.65 12.05
N SER A 68 -5.05 3.29 11.16
CA SER A 68 -5.57 4.41 10.35
C SER A 68 -6.74 4.00 9.46
N ILE A 69 -6.73 2.77 8.92
CA ILE A 69 -7.84 2.23 8.11
C ILE A 69 -9.08 1.97 8.99
N ILE A 70 -8.88 1.45 10.22
CA ILE A 70 -9.98 1.24 11.17
C ILE A 70 -10.60 2.58 11.59
N VAL A 71 -9.78 3.60 11.87
CA VAL A 71 -10.27 4.95 12.19
C VAL A 71 -10.98 5.57 10.99
N ALA A 72 -10.46 5.39 9.77
CA ALA A 72 -11.14 5.82 8.56
C ALA A 72 -12.51 5.15 8.41
N MET A 73 -12.62 3.85 8.68
CA MET A 73 -13.90 3.13 8.67
C MET A 73 -14.90 3.69 9.68
N LEU A 74 -14.47 4.00 10.91
CA LEU A 74 -15.33 4.64 11.90
C LEU A 74 -15.79 6.04 11.46
N ALA A 75 -14.88 6.82 10.85
CA ALA A 75 -15.20 8.14 10.34
C ALA A 75 -16.22 8.11 9.18
N VAL A 76 -16.18 7.06 8.33
CA VAL A 76 -17.19 6.83 7.28
C VAL A 76 -18.56 6.55 7.90
N ILE A 77 -18.63 5.74 8.97
CA ILE A 77 -19.89 5.44 9.66
C ILE A 77 -20.49 6.70 10.29
N SER A 78 -19.66 7.61 10.79
CA SER A 78 -20.09 8.90 11.34
C SER A 78 -20.34 9.99 10.28
N GLU A 79 -20.39 9.63 8.99
CA GLU A 79 -20.62 10.54 7.84
C GLU A 79 -19.58 11.69 7.71
N ASN A 80 -18.43 11.57 8.38
CA ASN A 80 -17.38 12.58 8.36
C ASN A 80 -16.35 12.29 7.26
N TYR A 81 -16.74 12.55 6.00
CA TYR A 81 -15.94 12.23 4.82
C TYR A 81 -14.56 12.88 4.78
N MET A 82 -14.40 14.11 5.31
CA MET A 82 -13.10 14.78 5.36
C MET A 82 -12.09 14.08 6.29
N LEU A 83 -12.56 13.62 7.45
CA LEU A 83 -11.74 12.85 8.39
C LEU A 83 -11.44 11.46 7.82
N ALA A 84 -12.43 10.81 7.20
CA ALA A 84 -12.22 9.52 6.56
C ALA A 84 -11.13 9.61 5.46
N LEU A 85 -11.19 10.64 4.61
CA LEU A 85 -10.20 10.84 3.55
C LEU A 85 -8.80 11.10 4.10
N SER A 86 -8.66 11.93 5.14
CA SER A 86 -7.34 12.21 5.72
C SER A 86 -6.71 10.96 6.32
N PHE A 87 -7.47 10.15 7.06
CA PHE A 87 -6.98 8.87 7.61
C PHE A 87 -6.69 7.83 6.51
N MET A 88 -7.48 7.78 5.43
CA MET A 88 -7.15 6.92 4.28
C MET A 88 -5.83 7.32 3.61
N MET A 89 -5.56 8.63 3.48
CA MET A 89 -4.29 9.11 2.93
C MET A 89 -3.11 8.79 3.85
N ILE A 90 -3.29 8.93 5.16
CA ILE A 90 -2.29 8.50 6.16
C ILE A 90 -2.02 7.00 6.03
N GLY A 91 -3.07 6.18 5.92
CA GLY A 91 -2.95 4.73 5.73
C GLY A 91 -2.19 4.37 4.45
N LYS A 92 -2.48 5.05 3.33
CA LYS A 92 -1.73 4.89 2.07
C LYS A 92 -0.24 5.18 2.27
N ILE A 93 0.10 6.27 2.95
CA ILE A 93 1.50 6.64 3.25
C ILE A 93 2.18 5.58 4.12
N CYS A 94 1.51 5.11 5.18
CA CYS A 94 2.03 4.08 6.06
C CYS A 94 2.32 2.75 5.34
N ILE A 95 1.38 2.27 4.51
CA ILE A 95 1.54 1.01 3.75
C ILE A 95 2.64 1.16 2.70
N GLN A 96 2.65 2.28 1.96
CA GLN A 96 3.71 2.55 0.99
C GLN A 96 5.09 2.61 1.68
N GLY A 97 5.14 3.19 2.87
CA GLY A 97 6.38 3.24 3.64
C GLY A 97 6.84 1.87 4.12
N ALA A 98 5.92 1.03 4.59
CA ALA A 98 6.21 -0.36 4.95
C ALA A 98 6.76 -1.16 3.76
N PHE A 99 6.26 -0.90 2.54
CA PHE A 99 6.77 -1.53 1.32
C PHE A 99 8.22 -1.09 1.03
N ASN A 100 8.52 0.21 1.12
CA ASN A 100 9.88 0.73 0.92
C ASN A 100 10.88 0.19 1.94
N ILE A 101 10.52 0.16 3.22
CA ILE A 101 11.38 -0.38 4.29
C ILE A 101 11.63 -1.88 4.05
N LEU A 102 10.61 -2.64 3.62
CA LEU A 102 10.75 -4.07 3.27
C LEU A 102 11.76 -4.28 2.12
N TYR A 103 11.75 -3.45 1.08
CA TYR A 103 12.75 -3.54 0.00
C TYR A 103 14.16 -3.29 0.47
N ILE A 104 14.35 -2.24 1.29
CA ILE A 104 15.66 -1.92 1.85
C ILE A 104 16.14 -3.07 2.73
N PHE A 105 15.27 -3.59 3.59
CA PHE A 105 15.57 -4.72 4.46
C PHE A 105 15.96 -5.98 3.67
N THR A 106 15.21 -6.28 2.61
CA THR A 106 15.52 -7.38 1.68
C THR A 106 16.90 -7.16 1.05
N SER A 107 17.20 -5.94 0.61
CA SER A 107 18.49 -5.65 -0.03
C SER A 107 19.71 -5.72 0.88
N GLU A 108 19.51 -5.55 2.19
CA GLU A 108 20.58 -5.58 3.20
C GLU A 108 20.82 -6.98 3.74
N LEU A 109 19.81 -7.84 3.75
CA LEU A 109 19.90 -9.20 4.29
C LEU A 109 20.42 -10.22 3.28
N TYR A 110 20.10 -10.04 2.00
CA TYR A 110 20.41 -11.01 0.95
C TYR A 110 21.72 -10.68 0.21
N PRO A 111 22.64 -11.65 0.03
CA PRO A 111 23.85 -11.45 -0.77
C PRO A 111 23.51 -11.13 -2.23
N THR A 112 24.40 -10.42 -2.92
CA THR A 112 24.21 -9.87 -4.28
C THR A 112 23.74 -10.89 -5.32
N ILE A 113 24.12 -12.16 -5.16
CA ILE A 113 23.77 -13.26 -6.07
C ILE A 113 22.25 -13.55 -6.05
N ILE A 114 21.60 -13.47 -4.89
CA ILE A 114 20.16 -13.79 -4.74
C ILE A 114 19.28 -12.56 -4.53
N ARG A 115 19.88 -11.38 -4.30
CA ARG A 115 19.17 -10.12 -4.05
C ARG A 115 18.19 -9.78 -5.17
N ASN A 116 18.60 -9.90 -6.44
CA ASN A 116 17.72 -9.57 -7.57
C ASN A 116 16.49 -10.49 -7.61
N SER A 117 16.68 -11.79 -7.39
CA SER A 117 15.59 -12.77 -7.33
C SER A 117 14.66 -12.54 -6.15
N ALA A 118 15.19 -12.21 -4.97
CA ALA A 118 14.39 -11.92 -3.78
C ALA A 118 13.50 -10.68 -3.97
N VAL A 119 14.07 -9.59 -4.50
CA VAL A 119 13.34 -8.35 -4.84
C VAL A 119 12.32 -8.59 -5.96
N GLY A 120 12.62 -9.46 -6.91
CA GLY A 120 11.68 -9.90 -7.94
C GLY A 120 10.47 -10.64 -7.34
N MET A 121 10.72 -11.61 -6.45
CA MET A 121 9.66 -12.36 -5.77
C MET A 121 8.76 -11.47 -4.92
N THR A 122 9.31 -10.54 -4.13
CA THR A 122 8.49 -9.61 -3.35
C THR A 122 7.63 -8.71 -4.25
N SER A 123 8.16 -8.28 -5.39
CA SER A 123 7.41 -7.51 -6.38
C SER A 123 6.28 -8.33 -7.00
N MET A 124 6.50 -9.61 -7.33
CA MET A 124 5.48 -10.50 -7.85
C MET A 124 4.34 -10.71 -6.84
N VAL A 125 4.67 -10.92 -5.56
CA VAL A 125 3.67 -11.04 -4.48
C VAL A 125 2.87 -9.74 -4.32
N ALA A 126 3.52 -8.58 -4.40
CA ALA A 126 2.84 -7.29 -4.35
C ALA A 126 1.88 -7.09 -5.53
N ARG A 127 2.27 -7.50 -6.73
CA ARG A 127 1.42 -7.45 -7.93
C ARG A 127 0.23 -8.40 -7.82
N PHE A 128 0.45 -9.59 -7.28
CA PHE A 128 -0.63 -10.53 -6.99
C PHE A 128 -1.62 -9.94 -5.97
N GLY A 129 -1.13 -9.34 -4.89
CA GLY A 129 -1.97 -8.64 -3.90
C GLY A 129 -2.79 -7.49 -4.51
N ALA A 130 -2.20 -6.71 -5.42
CA ALA A 130 -2.92 -5.66 -6.15
C ALA A 130 -4.02 -6.21 -7.07
N GLY A 131 -3.79 -7.38 -7.69
CA GLY A 131 -4.80 -8.10 -8.45
C GLY A 131 -5.97 -8.54 -7.57
N VAL A 132 -5.68 -9.23 -6.46
CA VAL A 132 -6.70 -9.67 -5.48
C VAL A 132 -7.49 -8.48 -4.92
N SER A 133 -6.82 -7.36 -4.63
CA SER A 133 -7.44 -6.11 -4.20
C SER A 133 -8.50 -5.62 -5.18
N SER A 134 -8.20 -5.64 -6.48
CA SER A 134 -9.16 -5.24 -7.53
C SER A 134 -10.41 -6.13 -7.54
N TYR A 135 -10.26 -7.44 -7.33
CA TYR A 135 -11.42 -8.34 -7.21
C TYR A 135 -12.26 -8.07 -5.97
N ILE A 136 -11.64 -7.78 -4.83
CA ILE A 136 -12.33 -7.40 -3.59
C ILE A 136 -13.11 -6.10 -3.81
N ALA A 137 -12.53 -5.12 -4.51
CA ALA A 137 -13.19 -3.86 -4.84
C ALA A 137 -14.42 -4.06 -5.74
N LEU A 138 -14.34 -4.96 -6.73
CA LEU A 138 -15.48 -5.31 -7.59
C LEU A 138 -16.60 -6.02 -6.79
N LEU A 139 -16.24 -6.91 -5.87
CA LEU A 139 -17.21 -7.60 -5.02
C LEU A 139 -17.93 -6.64 -4.07
N SER A 140 -17.24 -5.56 -3.65
CA SER A 140 -17.80 -4.51 -2.81
C SER A 140 -18.95 -3.74 -3.47
N ILE A 141 -19.12 -3.79 -4.79
CA ILE A 141 -20.24 -3.13 -5.49
C ILE A 141 -21.56 -3.85 -5.21
N ASN A 142 -21.51 -5.19 -5.04
CA ASN A 142 -22.67 -6.02 -4.72
C ASN A 142 -22.89 -6.20 -3.21
N SER A 143 -21.92 -5.79 -2.39
CA SER A 143 -21.91 -5.92 -0.93
C SER A 143 -21.87 -4.54 -0.26
N LEU A 144 -21.75 -4.48 1.08
CA LEU A 144 -21.53 -3.21 1.79
C LEU A 144 -20.18 -2.58 1.39
N PRO A 145 -20.09 -1.24 1.21
CA PRO A 145 -18.85 -0.54 0.79
C PRO A 145 -17.71 -0.60 1.83
N ILE A 146 -18.01 -1.09 3.03
CA ILE A 146 -17.09 -1.19 4.17
C ILE A 146 -16.25 -2.48 4.12
N THR A 147 -16.69 -3.50 3.38
CA THR A 147 -16.01 -4.81 3.26
C THR A 147 -14.53 -4.72 2.88
N PRO A 148 -14.08 -3.96 1.86
CA PRO A 148 -12.67 -3.89 1.50
C PRO A 148 -11.81 -3.30 2.63
N MET A 149 -12.31 -2.31 3.36
CA MET A 149 -11.56 -1.66 4.44
C MET A 149 -11.24 -2.63 5.58
N ILE A 150 -12.21 -3.46 5.97
CA ILE A 150 -12.03 -4.47 7.01
C ILE A 150 -10.97 -5.50 6.59
N ILE A 151 -11.03 -5.98 5.35
CA ILE A 151 -10.09 -6.99 4.85
C ILE A 151 -8.66 -6.44 4.85
N PHE A 152 -8.45 -5.22 4.36
CA PHE A 152 -7.12 -4.60 4.36
C PHE A 152 -6.61 -4.29 5.76
N ALA A 153 -7.47 -3.85 6.68
CA ALA A 153 -7.09 -3.60 8.07
C ALA A 153 -6.61 -4.89 8.77
N ILE A 154 -7.37 -5.99 8.64
CA ILE A 154 -7.00 -7.29 9.22
C ILE A 154 -5.68 -7.77 8.63
N PHE A 155 -5.52 -7.70 7.31
CA PHE A 155 -4.30 -8.16 6.65
C PHE A 155 -3.07 -7.33 7.07
N SER A 156 -3.22 -6.01 7.22
CA SER A 156 -2.15 -5.12 7.69
C SER A 156 -1.74 -5.41 9.13
N LEU A 157 -2.71 -5.63 10.02
CA LEU A 157 -2.44 -5.97 11.42
C LEU A 157 -1.79 -7.35 11.55
N PHE A 158 -2.27 -8.32 10.79
CA PHE A 158 -1.69 -9.65 10.74
C PHE A 158 -0.24 -9.59 10.25
N ALA A 159 0.04 -8.86 9.17
CA ALA A 159 1.40 -8.62 8.70
C ALA A 159 2.28 -7.97 9.78
N GLY A 160 1.77 -6.97 10.52
CA GLY A 160 2.46 -6.36 11.64
C GLY A 160 2.83 -7.36 12.75
N MET A 161 1.90 -8.26 13.09
CA MET A 161 2.14 -9.33 14.08
C MET A 161 3.19 -10.34 13.58
N LEU A 162 3.16 -10.74 12.31
CA LEU A 162 4.19 -11.61 11.73
C LEU A 162 5.58 -10.98 11.83
N VAL A 163 5.68 -9.67 11.59
CA VAL A 163 6.96 -8.94 11.74
C VAL A 163 7.44 -8.95 13.19
N SER A 164 6.55 -8.95 14.18
CA SER A 164 6.93 -9.08 15.59
C SER A 164 7.57 -10.43 15.90
N VAL A 165 7.05 -11.51 15.31
CA VAL A 165 7.56 -12.89 15.47
C VAL A 165 8.93 -13.08 14.81
N LEU A 166 9.28 -12.27 13.81
CA LEU A 166 10.59 -12.34 13.15
C LEU A 166 11.72 -12.03 14.15
N PRO A 167 12.69 -12.94 14.37
CA PRO A 167 13.85 -12.65 15.22
C PRO A 167 14.65 -11.48 14.65
N GLU A 168 15.23 -10.64 15.52
CA GLU A 168 15.99 -9.48 15.06
C GLU A 168 17.18 -9.94 14.19
N THR A 169 17.25 -9.44 12.95
CA THR A 169 18.27 -9.82 11.94
C THR A 169 19.71 -9.48 12.34
N ARG A 170 19.95 -8.94 13.53
CA ARG A 170 21.28 -8.86 14.15
C ARG A 170 21.94 -10.24 14.30
N CYS A 171 21.15 -11.32 14.37
CA CYS A 171 21.70 -12.67 14.51
C CYS A 171 22.30 -13.23 13.20
N VAL A 172 21.77 -12.85 12.03
CA VAL A 172 22.26 -13.37 10.74
C VAL A 172 23.53 -12.67 10.27
N PHE A 173 23.65 -11.35 10.51
CA PHE A 173 24.90 -10.63 10.18
C PHE A 173 26.07 -11.15 11.04
N PHE A 174 25.84 -11.47 12.33
CA PHE A 174 26.86 -12.10 13.16
C PHE A 174 27.30 -13.48 12.65
N PHE A 175 26.37 -14.25 12.05
CA PHE A 175 26.69 -15.57 11.50
C PHE A 175 27.52 -15.51 10.21
N PHE A 176 27.40 -14.43 9.43
CA PHE A 176 28.18 -14.26 8.19
C PHE A 176 29.53 -13.58 8.44
N ASP A 177 29.64 -12.72 9.46
CA ASP A 177 30.89 -12.02 9.81
C ASP A 177 31.78 -12.86 10.75
N GLY A 178 31.19 -13.69 11.62
CA GLY A 178 31.93 -14.55 12.57
C GLY A 178 32.53 -15.84 11.99
N GLY A 179 32.23 -16.17 10.72
CA GLY A 179 32.72 -17.38 10.04
C GLY A 179 33.92 -17.17 9.11
N ALA A 180 34.42 -15.93 8.97
CA ALA A 180 35.49 -15.59 8.02
C ALA A 180 36.83 -15.21 8.68
N ILE A 181 36.98 -15.43 10.00
CA ILE A 181 38.21 -15.09 10.74
C ILE A 181 38.94 -16.34 11.28
N LEU A 182 38.48 -17.56 10.99
CA LEU A 182 39.17 -18.79 11.37
C LEU A 182 38.92 -19.91 10.35
N GLU A 183 39.63 -19.85 9.22
CA GLU A 183 40.30 -20.99 8.55
C GLU A 183 41.26 -20.49 7.47
#